data_AF-A0A8J7EG81-F1
#
_entry.id   AF-A0A8J7EG81-F1
#
_cell.length_a   1.000
_cell.length_b   1.000
_cell.length_c   1.000
_cell.angle_alpha   90.00
_cell.angle_beta   90.00
_cell.angle_gamma   90.00
#
_symmetry.space_group_name_H-M   'P 1'
#
loop_
_entity.id
_entity.type
_entity.pdbx_description
1 polymer ?
#
loop_
_entity_poly.entity_id
_entity_poly.type
_entity_poly.pdbx_seq_one_letter_code
_entity_poly.pdbx_strand_id
1 'polypeptide(L)'
;MNRLFFWGLWLGFVLYAFILAPPNRLDTADLILRLSTGDWQGINPIVIALFNAMGIWPMAYAALALIDGAEQKLRAWPFVVVSFAVGAFALLPYLALRQPNASASSSKGLLIRLLESRWLGAVLAAGAIALAAFALLKGDWPDFWQQWQTGRFIHVMSLDFCALWLLFPVLLQDDMARRGLNQPWITAAVLALPLVGACLYLALRPSLPEVVDVTGIREKVSS
;
A
#
# COMPACT_ATOMS: atom_id res chain seq x y z
N MET A 1 1.08 3.38 18.53
CA MET A 1 0.88 1.93 18.36
C MET A 1 2.12 1.19 18.85
N ASN A 2 1.98 0.07 19.58
CA ASN A 2 3.12 -0.62 20.19
C ASN A 2 3.91 -1.40 19.12
N ARG A 3 5.24 -1.24 19.06
CA ARG A 3 6.10 -1.95 18.11
C ARG A 3 5.96 -3.48 18.16
N LEU A 4 5.67 -4.00 19.36
CA LEU A 4 5.41 -5.42 19.61
C LEU A 4 4.20 -5.95 18.82
N PHE A 5 3.19 -5.12 18.57
CA PHE A 5 2.03 -5.51 17.76
C PHE A 5 2.44 -5.84 16.32
N PHE A 6 3.26 -4.99 15.70
CA PHE A 6 3.74 -5.21 14.33
C PHE A 6 4.66 -6.44 14.24
N TRP A 7 5.54 -6.65 15.23
CA TRP A 7 6.36 -7.85 15.28
C TRP A 7 5.55 -9.12 15.49
N GLY A 8 4.54 -9.08 16.36
CA GLY A 8 3.62 -10.21 16.56
C GLY A 8 2.82 -10.51 15.31
N LEU A 9 2.30 -9.48 14.62
CA LEU A 9 1.57 -9.65 13.37
C LEU A 9 2.48 -10.17 12.26
N TRP A 10 3.69 -9.66 12.13
CA TRP A 10 4.68 -10.16 11.17
C TRP A 10 5.03 -11.62 11.41
N LEU A 11 5.38 -11.98 12.64
CA LEU A 11 5.74 -13.34 13.00
C LEU A 11 4.56 -14.30 12.84
N GLY A 12 3.36 -13.88 13.26
CA GLY A 12 2.13 -14.64 13.03
C GLY A 12 1.83 -14.85 11.55
N PHE A 13 2.01 -13.82 10.72
CA PHE A 13 1.77 -13.90 9.29
C PHE A 13 2.78 -14.79 8.58
N VAL A 14 4.06 -14.71 8.96
CA VAL A 14 5.13 -15.60 8.47
C VAL A 14 4.84 -17.04 8.88
N LEU A 15 4.60 -17.31 10.17
CA LEU A 15 4.29 -18.66 10.64
C LEU A 15 3.05 -19.23 9.95
N TYR A 16 2.01 -18.41 9.76
CA TYR A 16 0.81 -18.83 9.05
C TYR A 16 1.11 -19.23 7.60
N ALA A 17 1.87 -18.40 6.87
CA ALA A 17 2.22 -18.68 5.48
C ALA A 17 3.07 -19.95 5.30
N PHE A 18 3.92 -20.29 6.28
CA PHE A 18 4.77 -21.48 6.21
C PHE A 18 4.12 -22.75 6.77
N ILE A 19 3.25 -22.64 7.78
CA ILE A 19 2.70 -23.78 8.53
C ILE A 19 1.26 -24.11 8.10
N LEU A 20 0.41 -23.09 8.00
CA LEU A 20 -1.03 -23.26 7.84
C LEU A 20 -1.51 -23.07 6.40
N ALA A 21 -0.74 -22.35 5.58
CA ALA A 21 -1.13 -22.13 4.20
C ALA A 21 -1.11 -23.46 3.41
N PRO A 22 -2.10 -23.67 2.52
CA PRO A 22 -2.24 -24.92 1.76
C PRO A 22 -0.95 -25.26 1.00
N PRO A 23 -0.69 -26.53 0.65
CA PRO A 23 0.51 -26.91 -0.06
C PRO A 23 0.65 -26.18 -1.41
N ASN A 24 1.90 -25.93 -1.82
CA ASN A 24 2.16 -25.37 -3.14
C ASN A 24 1.67 -26.32 -4.22
N ARG A 25 0.90 -25.80 -5.19
CA ARG A 25 0.57 -26.54 -6.41
C ARG A 25 1.73 -26.46 -7.38
N LEU A 26 1.96 -27.52 -8.15
CA LEU A 26 3.01 -27.57 -9.18
C LEU A 26 2.84 -26.44 -10.22
N ASP A 27 1.60 -26.05 -10.51
CA ASP A 27 1.26 -25.04 -11.52
C ASP A 27 1.35 -23.59 -11.00
N THR A 28 1.78 -23.38 -9.76
CA THR A 28 1.83 -22.04 -9.16
C THR A 28 2.79 -21.11 -9.92
N ALA A 29 3.94 -21.63 -10.35
CA ALA A 29 4.92 -20.85 -11.10
C ALA A 29 4.39 -20.43 -12.48
N ASP A 30 3.67 -21.34 -13.15
CA ASP A 30 2.99 -21.07 -14.41
C ASP A 30 1.92 -19.99 -14.24
N LEU A 31 1.08 -20.09 -13.20
CA LEU A 31 0.08 -19.08 -12.88
C LEU A 31 0.70 -17.69 -12.68
N ILE A 32 1.78 -17.58 -11.90
CA ILE A 32 2.48 -16.31 -11.68
C ILE A 32 3.04 -15.75 -13.00
N LEU A 33 3.64 -16.61 -13.83
CA LEU A 33 4.19 -16.22 -15.12
C LEU A 33 3.08 -15.67 -16.02
N ARG A 34 1.97 -16.39 -16.16
CA ARG A 34 0.82 -15.99 -16.99
C ARG A 34 0.17 -14.69 -16.52
N LEU A 35 0.02 -14.52 -15.20
CA LEU A 35 -0.42 -13.26 -14.61
C LEU A 35 0.52 -12.10 -14.93
N SER A 36 1.83 -12.35 -14.93
CA SER A 36 2.87 -11.35 -15.20
C SER A 36 3.03 -11.02 -16.69
N THR A 37 2.77 -11.98 -17.58
CA THR A 37 2.87 -11.79 -19.05
C THR A 37 1.57 -11.27 -19.67
N GLY A 38 0.48 -11.20 -18.91
CA GLY A 38 -0.82 -10.76 -19.40
C GLY A 38 -1.63 -11.86 -20.11
N ASP A 39 -1.20 -13.13 -20.03
CA ASP A 39 -1.99 -14.25 -20.52
C ASP A 39 -3.08 -14.62 -19.50
N TRP A 40 -4.21 -13.94 -19.61
CA TRP A 40 -5.34 -14.06 -18.69
C TRP A 40 -6.36 -15.11 -19.10
N GLN A 41 -6.11 -15.85 -20.18
CA GLN A 41 -7.10 -16.79 -20.72
C GLN A 41 -7.34 -17.96 -19.76
N GLY A 42 -8.59 -18.16 -19.33
CA GLY A 42 -8.95 -19.25 -18.42
C GLY A 42 -8.48 -19.05 -16.97
N ILE A 43 -7.94 -17.87 -16.62
CA ILE A 43 -7.69 -17.51 -15.22
C ILE A 43 -8.93 -16.79 -14.68
N ASN A 44 -9.31 -17.11 -13.44
CA ASN A 44 -10.42 -16.45 -12.78
C ASN A 44 -10.17 -14.92 -12.67
N PRO A 45 -11.10 -14.07 -13.14
CA PRO A 45 -10.98 -12.60 -13.07
C PRO A 45 -10.70 -12.04 -11.68
N ILE A 46 -11.16 -12.71 -10.61
CA ILE A 46 -10.88 -12.29 -9.22
C ILE A 46 -9.38 -12.43 -8.93
N VAL A 47 -8.74 -13.52 -9.37
CA VAL A 47 -7.31 -13.76 -9.18
C VAL A 47 -6.48 -12.74 -9.96
N ILE A 48 -6.87 -12.43 -11.19
CA ILE A 48 -6.23 -11.40 -12.01
C ILE A 48 -6.34 -10.04 -11.32
N ALA A 49 -7.54 -9.67 -10.86
CA ALA A 49 -7.77 -8.41 -10.18
C ALA A 49 -6.96 -8.29 -8.89
N LEU A 50 -6.92 -9.36 -8.10
CA LEU A 50 -6.18 -9.43 -6.86
C LEU A 50 -4.66 -9.29 -7.11
N PHE A 51 -4.11 -10.01 -8.09
CA PHE A 51 -2.70 -9.90 -8.45
C PHE A 51 -2.32 -8.49 -8.89
N ASN A 52 -3.12 -7.86 -9.76
CA ASN A 52 -2.87 -6.49 -10.19
C ASN A 52 -3.03 -5.48 -9.04
N ALA A 53 -3.97 -5.72 -8.12
CA ALA A 53 -4.13 -4.92 -6.91
C ALA A 53 -2.89 -4.97 -6.01
N MET A 54 -2.17 -6.10 -5.97
CA MET A 54 -0.87 -6.21 -5.29
C MET A 54 0.22 -5.34 -5.89
N GLY A 55 0.08 -4.86 -7.13
CA GLY A 55 0.98 -3.85 -7.71
C GLY A 55 0.59 -2.41 -7.32
N ILE A 56 -0.70 -2.14 -7.17
CA ILE A 56 -1.22 -0.81 -6.79
C ILE A 56 -0.95 -0.54 -5.29
N TRP A 57 -1.10 -1.55 -4.43
CA TRP A 57 -0.87 -1.40 -2.98
C TRP A 57 0.52 -0.84 -2.63
N PRO A 58 1.64 -1.43 -3.09
CA PRO A 58 2.98 -0.89 -2.89
C PRO A 58 3.12 0.56 -3.34
N MET A 59 2.42 0.97 -4.41
CA MET A 59 2.41 2.37 -4.85
C MET A 59 1.63 3.28 -3.92
N ALA A 60 0.49 2.83 -3.41
CA ALA A 60 -0.23 3.56 -2.37
C ALA A 60 0.62 3.71 -1.10
N TYR A 61 1.31 2.64 -0.69
CA TYR A 61 2.25 2.67 0.43
C TYR A 61 3.46 3.55 0.16
N ALA A 62 4.04 3.52 -1.05
CA ALA A 62 5.13 4.39 -1.45
C ALA A 62 4.77 5.87 -1.28
N ALA A 63 3.54 6.24 -1.68
CA ALA A 63 3.04 7.61 -1.61
C ALA A 63 2.84 8.15 -0.18
N LEU A 64 2.92 7.29 0.83
CA LEU A 64 2.89 7.66 2.25
C LEU A 64 4.26 7.41 2.91
N ALA A 65 4.79 6.20 2.79
CA ALA A 65 5.99 5.74 3.48
C ALA A 65 7.27 6.43 2.99
N LEU A 66 7.38 6.79 1.71
CA LEU A 66 8.57 7.51 1.20
C LEU A 66 8.59 8.97 1.62
N ILE A 67 7.42 9.59 1.77
CA ILE A 67 7.27 10.95 2.30
C ILE A 67 7.65 10.96 3.78
N ASP A 68 7.14 9.99 4.54
CA ASP A 68 7.46 9.78 5.96
C ASP A 68 8.95 9.46 6.17
N GLY A 69 9.50 8.55 5.35
CA GLY A 69 10.86 8.03 5.48
C GLY A 69 11.99 8.99 5.07
N ALA A 70 11.68 10.13 4.44
CA ALA A 70 12.69 11.13 4.06
C ALA A 70 13.39 11.75 5.28
N GLU A 71 12.68 11.84 6.41
CA GLU A 71 13.20 12.41 7.66
C GLU A 71 13.52 11.32 8.71
N GLN A 72 13.41 10.05 8.34
CA GLN A 72 13.71 8.94 9.24
C GLN A 72 15.14 8.42 9.04
N LYS A 73 15.74 7.94 10.14
CA LYS A 73 17.03 7.24 10.10
C LYS A 73 16.99 5.98 9.22
N LEU A 74 15.82 5.33 9.15
CA LEU A 74 15.60 4.15 8.32
C LEU A 74 14.89 4.55 7.02
N ARG A 75 15.57 4.36 5.90
CA ARG A 75 15.03 4.70 4.57
C ARG A 75 13.94 3.70 4.19
N ALA A 76 12.75 4.19 3.84
CA ALA A 76 11.60 3.35 3.50
C ALA A 76 11.68 2.65 2.13
N TRP A 77 12.49 3.18 1.20
CA TRP A 77 12.51 2.72 -0.19
C TRP A 77 12.85 1.24 -0.41
N PRO A 78 13.77 0.59 0.33
CA PRO A 78 14.05 -0.83 0.11
C PRO A 78 12.83 -1.68 0.46
N PHE A 79 12.13 -1.35 1.54
CA PHE A 79 10.93 -2.06 1.98
C PHE A 79 9.78 -1.88 1.00
N VAL A 80 9.61 -0.68 0.45
CA VAL A 80 8.62 -0.42 -0.61
C VAL A 80 8.92 -1.21 -1.87
N VAL A 81 10.17 -1.23 -2.35
CA VAL A 81 10.55 -2.00 -3.54
C VAL A 81 10.33 -3.50 -3.33
N VAL A 82 10.76 -4.03 -2.18
CA VAL A 82 10.58 -5.46 -1.86
C VAL A 82 9.08 -5.80 -1.68
N SER A 83 8.24 -4.86 -1.23
CA SER A 83 6.79 -5.07 -1.10
C SER A 83 6.06 -5.32 -2.41
N PHE A 84 6.64 -5.00 -3.57
CA PHE A 84 6.08 -5.44 -4.85
C PHE A 84 6.13 -6.95 -5.05
N ALA A 85 7.13 -7.61 -4.48
CA ALA A 85 7.30 -9.05 -4.61
C ALA A 85 6.59 -9.82 -3.49
N VAL A 86 6.68 -9.31 -2.26
CA VAL A 86 6.22 -10.02 -1.05
C VAL A 86 5.19 -9.25 -0.24
N GLY A 87 4.74 -8.08 -0.68
CA GLY A 87 3.64 -7.36 -0.05
C GLY A 87 3.88 -6.95 1.41
N ALA A 88 2.92 -7.22 2.29
CA ALA A 88 2.95 -6.81 3.70
C ALA A 88 4.14 -7.42 4.46
N PHE A 89 4.67 -8.57 4.03
CA PHE A 89 5.87 -9.16 4.62
C PHE A 89 7.08 -8.21 4.65
N ALA A 90 7.20 -7.34 3.64
CA ALA A 90 8.26 -6.34 3.59
C ALA A 90 7.92 -5.06 4.37
N LEU A 91 6.64 -4.65 4.39
CA LEU A 91 6.22 -3.39 4.99
C LEU A 91 6.07 -3.49 6.52
N LEU A 92 5.69 -4.64 7.06
CA LEU A 92 5.50 -4.85 8.49
C LEU A 92 6.78 -4.60 9.33
N PRO A 93 7.97 -5.13 8.96
CA PRO A 93 9.22 -4.81 9.65
C PRO A 93 9.54 -3.31 9.60
N TYR A 94 9.27 -2.65 8.47
CA TYR A 94 9.42 -1.20 8.37
C TYR A 94 8.51 -0.47 9.35
N LEU A 95 7.22 -0.82 9.41
CA LEU A 95 6.27 -0.24 10.36
C LEU A 95 6.65 -0.49 11.83
N ALA A 96 7.31 -1.61 12.13
CA ALA A 96 7.78 -1.93 13.47
C ALA A 96 9.01 -1.10 13.89
N LEU A 97 9.90 -0.79 12.95
CA LEU A 97 11.16 -0.08 13.18
C LEU A 97 11.04 1.44 13.05
N ARG A 98 10.08 1.91 12.24
CA ARG A 98 9.90 3.34 11.97
C ARG A 98 9.56 4.13 13.24
N GLN A 99 9.89 5.41 13.22
CA GLN A 99 9.45 6.36 14.23
C GLN A 99 8.33 7.21 13.63
N PRO A 100 7.14 7.31 14.26
CA PRO A 100 6.09 8.20 13.78
C PRO A 100 6.62 9.63 13.75
N ASN A 101 6.74 10.20 12.57
CA ASN A 101 7.11 11.58 12.37
C ASN A 101 5.87 12.33 11.86
N ALA A 102 5.57 13.47 12.46
CA ALA A 102 4.47 14.36 12.05
C ALA A 102 4.99 15.65 11.39
N SER A 103 6.30 15.81 11.25
CA SER A 103 6.93 16.99 10.63
C SER A 103 6.64 17.06 9.13
N ALA A 104 6.44 18.26 8.59
CA ALA A 104 6.31 18.44 7.15
C ALA A 104 7.66 18.17 6.47
N SER A 105 7.69 17.24 5.51
CA SER A 105 8.91 16.86 4.80
C SER A 105 9.38 18.00 3.89
N SER A 106 10.65 18.40 4.04
CA SER A 106 11.31 19.41 3.16
C SER A 106 11.82 18.81 1.82
N SER A 107 11.56 17.53 1.55
CA SER A 107 12.26 16.81 0.48
C SER A 107 11.74 17.11 -0.93
N LYS A 108 12.59 17.74 -1.75
CA LYS A 108 12.28 18.23 -3.12
C LYS A 108 12.61 17.23 -4.25
N GLY A 109 12.62 15.93 -3.98
CA GLY A 109 12.96 14.92 -4.99
C GLY A 109 11.87 14.75 -6.08
N LEU A 110 12.27 14.50 -7.34
CA LEU A 110 11.33 14.21 -8.43
C LEU A 110 10.39 13.03 -8.12
N LEU A 111 10.92 11.99 -7.48
CA LEU A 111 10.13 10.83 -7.05
C LEU A 111 9.05 11.23 -6.04
N ILE A 112 9.38 12.10 -5.08
CA ILE A 112 8.42 12.57 -4.07
C ILE A 112 7.37 13.45 -4.72
N ARG A 113 7.75 14.34 -5.64
CA ARG A 113 6.79 15.13 -6.43
C ARG A 113 5.82 14.26 -7.24
N LEU A 114 6.31 13.17 -7.83
CA LEU A 114 5.46 12.22 -8.54
C LEU A 114 4.48 11.53 -7.58
N LEU A 115 4.95 11.10 -6.41
CA LEU A 115 4.14 10.43 -5.39
C LEU A 115 3.13 11.37 -4.70
N GLU A 116 3.43 12.66 -4.65
CA GLU A 116 2.50 13.71 -4.20
C GLU A 116 1.50 14.13 -5.28
N SER A 117 1.72 13.75 -6.53
CA SER A 117 0.84 14.12 -7.62
C SER A 117 -0.57 13.54 -7.42
N ARG A 118 -1.57 14.42 -7.38
CA ARG A 118 -2.98 14.03 -7.39
C ARG A 118 -3.35 13.21 -8.62
N TRP A 119 -2.63 13.42 -9.73
CA TRP A 119 -2.83 12.65 -10.95
C TRP A 119 -2.41 11.19 -10.79
N LEU A 120 -1.30 10.92 -10.09
CA LEU A 120 -0.92 9.56 -9.74
C LEU A 120 -2.02 8.91 -8.89
N GLY A 121 -2.49 9.61 -7.85
CA GLY A 121 -3.62 9.14 -7.03
C GLY A 121 -4.86 8.84 -7.86
N ALA A 122 -5.22 9.71 -8.82
CA ALA A 122 -6.38 9.52 -9.70
C ALA A 122 -6.21 8.31 -10.63
N VAL A 123 -5.03 8.09 -11.20
CA VAL A 123 -4.73 6.91 -12.03
C VAL A 123 -4.81 5.63 -11.21
N LEU A 124 -4.21 5.61 -10.01
CA LEU A 124 -4.30 4.47 -9.10
C LEU A 124 -5.75 4.20 -8.65
N ALA A 125 -6.55 5.26 -8.44
CA ALA A 125 -7.96 5.13 -8.08
C ALA A 125 -8.77 4.57 -9.24
N ALA A 126 -8.58 5.08 -10.46
CA ALA A 126 -9.22 4.55 -11.65
C ALA A 126 -8.87 3.07 -11.89
N GLY A 127 -7.59 2.70 -11.73
CA GLY A 127 -7.13 1.32 -11.79
C GLY A 127 -7.78 0.44 -10.72
N ALA A 128 -7.79 0.88 -9.46
CA ALA A 128 -8.42 0.15 -8.37
C ALA A 128 -9.93 -0.05 -8.58
N ILE A 129 -10.64 0.98 -9.06
CA ILE A 129 -12.07 0.91 -9.39
C ILE A 129 -12.30 -0.06 -10.55
N ALA A 130 -11.48 0.00 -11.60
CA ALA A 130 -11.60 -0.90 -12.75
C ALA A 130 -11.36 -2.36 -12.34
N LEU A 131 -10.34 -2.64 -11.52
CA LEU A 131 -10.07 -3.99 -11.01
C LEU A 131 -11.19 -4.49 -10.10
N ALA A 132 -11.71 -3.64 -9.21
CA ALA A 132 -12.83 -4.00 -8.35
C ALA A 132 -14.09 -4.32 -9.16
N ALA A 133 -14.43 -3.48 -10.14
CA ALA A 133 -15.54 -3.71 -11.05
C ALA A 133 -15.31 -4.99 -11.88
N PHE A 134 -14.10 -5.22 -12.39
CA PHE A 134 -13.75 -6.42 -13.14
C PHE A 134 -13.94 -7.70 -12.31
N ALA A 135 -13.43 -7.72 -11.07
CA ALA A 135 -13.61 -8.84 -10.14
C ALA A 135 -15.09 -9.08 -9.81
N LEU A 136 -15.86 -8.03 -9.52
CA LEU A 136 -17.27 -8.16 -9.14
C LEU A 136 -18.16 -8.58 -10.31
N LEU A 137 -17.91 -8.07 -11.52
CA LEU A 137 -18.77 -8.28 -12.68
C LEU A 137 -18.41 -9.54 -13.48
N LYS A 138 -17.14 -9.96 -13.47
CA LYS A 138 -16.65 -11.10 -14.27
C LYS A 138 -16.12 -12.25 -13.43
N GLY A 139 -15.99 -12.06 -12.12
CA GLY A 139 -15.44 -13.06 -11.22
C GLY A 139 -16.35 -14.26 -11.00
N ASP A 140 -15.75 -15.44 -11.00
CA ASP A 140 -16.38 -16.67 -10.53
C ASP A 140 -16.04 -16.85 -9.04
N TRP A 141 -16.93 -16.40 -8.16
CA TRP A 141 -16.71 -16.43 -6.71
C TRP A 141 -16.62 -17.86 -6.13
N PRO A 142 -17.48 -18.81 -6.53
CA PRO A 142 -17.33 -20.22 -6.12
C PRO A 142 -15.97 -20.82 -6.49
N ASP A 143 -15.52 -20.63 -7.74
CA ASP A 143 -14.23 -21.13 -8.20
C ASP A 143 -13.07 -20.44 -7.44
N PHE A 144 -13.15 -19.12 -7.25
CA PHE A 144 -12.16 -18.40 -6.45
C PHE A 144 -12.06 -18.93 -5.02
N TRP A 145 -13.19 -19.22 -4.37
CA TRP A 145 -13.22 -19.78 -3.03
C TRP A 145 -12.52 -21.14 -2.97
N GLN A 146 -12.78 -22.01 -3.95
CA GLN A 146 -12.08 -23.29 -4.05
C GLN A 146 -10.57 -23.10 -4.26
N GLN A 147 -10.17 -22.20 -5.16
CA GLN A 147 -8.76 -21.90 -5.42
C GLN A 147 -8.06 -21.31 -4.18
N TRP A 148 -8.75 -20.45 -3.43
CA TRP A 148 -8.24 -19.86 -2.20
C TRP A 148 -8.00 -20.90 -1.10
N GLN A 149 -8.83 -21.93 -0.99
CA GLN A 149 -8.64 -23.01 -0.02
C GLN A 149 -7.51 -23.98 -0.38
N THR A 150 -7.18 -24.08 -1.67
CA THR A 150 -6.38 -25.18 -2.20
C THR A 150 -5.03 -24.75 -2.79
N GLY A 151 -4.85 -23.47 -3.08
CA GLY A 151 -3.62 -22.91 -3.64
C GLY A 151 -2.95 -21.93 -2.68
N ARG A 152 -1.71 -22.25 -2.25
CA ARG A 152 -0.94 -21.38 -1.33
C ARG A 152 -0.85 -19.95 -1.81
N PHE A 153 -0.55 -19.76 -3.09
CA PHE A 153 -0.30 -18.44 -3.66
C PHE A 153 -1.52 -17.53 -3.56
N ILE A 154 -2.68 -17.99 -4.04
CA ILE A 154 -3.94 -17.22 -4.00
C ILE A 154 -4.36 -16.98 -2.55
N HIS A 155 -4.17 -17.98 -1.68
CA HIS A 155 -4.47 -17.88 -0.27
C HIS A 155 -3.67 -16.76 0.42
N VAL A 156 -2.34 -16.84 0.34
CA VAL A 156 -1.42 -15.89 0.96
C VAL A 156 -1.58 -14.50 0.34
N MET A 157 -1.73 -14.41 -0.99
CA MET A 157 -1.94 -13.13 -1.69
C MET A 157 -3.23 -12.44 -1.23
N SER A 158 -4.31 -13.19 -1.01
CA SER A 158 -5.58 -12.65 -0.53
C SER A 158 -5.45 -12.14 0.92
N LEU A 159 -4.77 -12.89 1.78
CA LEU A 159 -4.52 -12.46 3.15
C LEU A 159 -3.59 -11.25 3.20
N ASP A 160 -2.60 -11.19 2.31
CA ASP A 160 -1.67 -10.07 2.21
C ASP A 160 -2.40 -8.79 1.76
N PHE A 161 -3.31 -8.90 0.78
CA PHE A 161 -4.22 -7.81 0.41
C PHE A 161 -5.02 -7.30 1.61
N CYS A 162 -5.60 -8.20 2.41
CA CYS A 162 -6.33 -7.81 3.63
C CYS A 162 -5.41 -7.16 4.67
N ALA A 163 -4.19 -7.68 4.85
CA ALA A 163 -3.21 -7.10 5.76
C ALA A 163 -2.83 -5.68 5.31
N LEU A 164 -2.51 -5.48 4.04
CA LEU A 164 -2.19 -4.15 3.48
C LEU A 164 -3.35 -3.17 3.64
N TRP A 165 -4.58 -3.62 3.44
CA TRP A 165 -5.78 -2.81 3.68
C TRP A 165 -5.91 -2.37 5.14
N LEU A 166 -5.81 -3.32 6.08
CA LEU A 166 -5.99 -3.04 7.50
C LEU A 166 -4.81 -2.26 8.12
N LEU A 167 -3.61 -2.38 7.54
CA LEU A 167 -2.41 -1.65 7.97
C LEU A 167 -2.32 -0.24 7.37
N PHE A 168 -3.05 0.06 6.29
CA PHE A 168 -2.97 1.36 5.63
C PHE A 168 -3.29 2.55 6.54
N PRO A 169 -4.29 2.49 7.46
CA PRO A 169 -4.57 3.54 8.43
C PRO A 169 -3.36 3.98 9.28
N VAL A 170 -2.39 3.10 9.48
CA VAL A 170 -1.18 3.37 10.29
C VAL A 170 -0.33 4.48 9.69
N LEU A 171 -0.21 4.50 8.36
CA LEU A 171 0.51 5.56 7.64
C LEU A 171 -0.42 6.71 7.28
N LEU A 172 -1.71 6.42 7.05
CA LEU A 172 -2.72 7.41 6.77
C LEU A 172 -2.84 8.46 7.88
N GLN A 173 -2.85 8.03 9.15
CA GLN A 173 -2.97 8.96 10.29
C GLN A 173 -1.80 9.94 10.35
N ASP A 174 -0.58 9.49 10.05
CA ASP A 174 0.59 10.35 10.02
C ASP A 174 0.56 11.32 8.83
N ASP A 175 0.14 10.87 7.64
CA ASP A 175 -0.02 11.76 6.46
C ASP A 175 -1.15 12.76 6.66
N MET A 176 -2.25 12.36 7.28
CA MET A 176 -3.35 13.24 7.68
C MET A 176 -2.88 14.32 8.65
N ALA A 177 -2.13 13.95 9.70
CA ALA A 177 -1.58 14.89 10.67
C ALA A 177 -0.65 15.92 10.02
N ARG A 178 0.21 15.49 9.09
CA ARG A 178 1.11 16.37 8.31
C ARG A 178 0.35 17.38 7.43
N ARG A 179 -0.84 17.01 6.98
CA ARG A 179 -1.72 17.84 6.14
C ARG A 179 -2.76 18.62 6.95
N GLY A 180 -2.70 18.58 8.29
CA GLY A 180 -3.66 19.24 9.16
C GLY A 180 -5.08 18.64 9.12
N LEU A 181 -5.22 17.40 8.65
CA LEU A 181 -6.49 16.68 8.61
C LEU A 181 -6.68 15.91 9.93
N ASN A 182 -7.71 16.27 10.70
CA ASN A 182 -8.00 15.65 12.00
C ASN A 182 -9.35 14.92 12.02
N GLN A 183 -10.02 14.78 10.86
CA GLN A 183 -11.36 14.24 10.82
C GLN A 183 -11.35 12.70 10.83
N PRO A 184 -11.90 12.04 11.89
CA PRO A 184 -11.83 10.59 12.03
C PRO A 184 -12.65 9.83 10.96
N TRP A 185 -13.66 10.47 10.38
CA TRP A 185 -14.47 9.87 9.32
C TRP A 185 -13.65 9.53 8.07
N ILE A 186 -12.52 10.24 7.82
CA ILE A 186 -11.65 9.97 6.67
C ILE A 186 -11.04 8.57 6.78
N THR A 187 -10.55 8.20 7.96
CA THR A 187 -10.01 6.85 8.20
C THR A 187 -11.09 5.79 8.01
N ALA A 188 -12.31 6.04 8.51
CA ALA A 188 -13.44 5.12 8.32
C ALA A 188 -13.85 5.00 6.85
N ALA A 189 -13.87 6.09 6.09
CA ALA A 189 -14.19 6.09 4.67
C ALA A 189 -13.14 5.36 3.83
N VAL A 190 -11.85 5.55 4.14
CA VAL A 190 -10.76 4.81 3.51
C VAL A 190 -10.86 3.32 3.82
N LEU A 191 -11.19 2.95 5.06
CA LEU A 191 -11.37 1.55 5.42
C LEU A 191 -12.62 0.94 4.79
N ALA A 192 -13.71 1.70 4.60
CA ALA A 192 -14.95 1.16 4.03
C ALA A 192 -14.78 0.63 2.59
N LEU A 193 -13.81 1.16 1.85
CA LEU A 193 -13.50 0.75 0.48
C LEU A 193 -12.02 0.36 0.42
N PRO A 194 -11.63 -0.94 0.31
CA PRO A 194 -10.25 -1.39 0.51
C PRO A 194 -9.15 -0.62 -0.23
N LEU A 195 -8.73 -1.10 -1.41
CA LEU A 195 -7.73 -0.40 -2.21
C LEU A 195 -8.29 0.91 -2.80
N VAL A 196 -9.58 0.92 -3.14
CA VAL A 196 -10.24 2.08 -3.74
C VAL A 196 -10.22 3.29 -2.81
N GLY A 197 -10.55 3.12 -1.52
CA GLY A 197 -10.54 4.18 -0.53
C GLY A 197 -9.13 4.73 -0.30
N ALA A 198 -8.11 3.85 -0.25
CA ALA A 198 -6.72 4.26 -0.16
C ALA A 198 -6.30 5.13 -1.35
N CYS A 199 -6.61 4.71 -2.58
CA CYS A 199 -6.29 5.49 -3.77
C CYS A 199 -7.10 6.78 -3.91
N LEU A 200 -8.39 6.77 -3.53
CA LEU A 200 -9.22 7.98 -3.50
C LEU A 200 -8.68 9.01 -2.51
N TYR A 201 -8.21 8.59 -1.35
CA TYR A 201 -7.53 9.48 -0.41
C TYR A 201 -6.30 10.13 -1.06
N LEU A 202 -5.44 9.35 -1.74
CA LEU A 202 -4.27 9.88 -2.45
C LEU A 202 -4.64 10.86 -3.56
N ALA A 203 -5.76 10.63 -4.26
CA ALA A 203 -6.26 11.53 -5.29
C ALA A 203 -6.81 12.84 -4.71
N LEU A 204 -7.43 12.79 -3.53
CA LEU A 204 -8.17 13.90 -2.95
C LEU A 204 -7.39 14.70 -1.90
N ARG A 205 -6.33 14.13 -1.31
CA ARG A 205 -5.55 14.77 -0.23
C ARG A 205 -5.03 16.17 -0.63
N PRO A 206 -5.08 17.16 0.27
CA PRO A 206 -4.46 18.48 0.04
C PRO A 206 -2.95 18.36 -0.09
N SER A 207 -2.27 19.23 -0.83
CA SER A 207 -0.80 19.26 -0.88
C SER A 207 -0.17 19.50 0.50
N LEU A 208 1.06 19.06 0.72
CA LEU A 208 1.78 19.38 1.96
C LEU A 208 1.95 20.90 2.10
N PRO A 209 1.87 21.45 3.33
CA PRO A 209 2.19 22.85 3.57
C PRO A 209 3.63 23.13 3.15
N GLU A 210 3.86 24.16 2.33
CA GLU A 210 5.22 24.62 2.04
C GLU A 210 5.85 25.15 3.33
N VAL A 211 7.00 24.60 3.71
CA VAL A 211 7.82 25.20 4.76
C VAL A 211 8.40 26.49 4.18
N VAL A 212 7.79 27.63 4.52
CA VAL A 212 8.33 28.95 4.21
C VAL A 212 9.65 29.08 4.99
N ASP A 213 10.76 29.05 4.27
CA ASP A 213 12.08 29.24 4.85
C ASP A 213 12.28 30.72 5.22
N VAL A 214 12.02 31.06 6.49
CA VAL A 214 12.09 32.44 7.01
C VAL A 214 13.54 32.95 7.07
N THR A 215 14.55 32.13 6.78
CA THR A 215 15.96 32.55 6.85
C THR A 215 16.34 33.59 5.79
N GLY A 216 15.63 33.67 4.65
CA GLY A 216 15.88 34.66 3.60
C GLY A 216 15.37 36.08 3.88
N ILE A 217 14.56 36.29 4.92
CA ILE A 217 14.00 37.62 5.23
C ILE A 217 14.99 38.47 6.06
N ARG A 218 15.90 37.84 6.81
CA ARG A 218 16.85 38.58 7.67
C ARG A 218 17.99 39.25 6.92
N GLU A 219 18.38 38.80 5.72
CA GLU A 219 19.46 39.45 4.96
C GLU A 219 19.01 40.70 4.18
N LYS A 220 17.72 40.86 3.88
CA LYS A 220 17.22 42.02 3.11
C LYS A 220 16.84 43.24 3.93
N VAL A 221 16.85 43.14 5.26
CA VAL A 221 16.49 44.26 6.16
C VAL A 221 17.75 44.94 6.72
N SER A 222 18.95 44.40 6.44
CA SER A 222 20.23 44.95 6.90
C SER A 222 21.09 45.58 5.79
N SER A 223 20.54 45.84 4.60
CA SER A 223 21.23 46.50 3.49
C SER A 223 20.64 47.87 3.17
#